data_AF-A0A7S9Q9I5-F1
#
_entry.id   AF-A0A7S9Q9I5-F1
#
_cell.length_a   1.000
_cell.length_b   1.000
_cell.length_c   1.000
_cell.angle_alpha   90.00
_cell.angle_beta   90.00
_cell.angle_gamma   90.00
#
_symmetry.space_group_name_H-M   'P 1'
#
loop_
_entity.id
_entity.type
_entity.pdbx_description
1 polymer ?
#
loop_
_entity_poly.entity_id
_entity_poly.type
_entity_poly.pdbx_seq_one_letter_code
_entity_poly.pdbx_strand_id
1 'polypeptide(L)'
;MTTKRAVTMIYKHLNFKNDRLGKAKLFKSVAHSLRIAPNDTNEILSTKILEWDEEKSDQNLVWSPSVSSQIIKLNSLTDEQKKTLQESFIHKVDAEQKSKNEKSDAIDALSKYKAKVNKFHNSITDDSDSLKIFLAKILEEKEAFDVDEEISQLLSFDFTRKNQKTETVRKFLNLHNEVIENKADIARNKVFIQEAFFKIPSHNNVHIDAEEMMLSIASFYSINFPDYPVKLIVFHGDEVGNHPHIFVEAKNKRTNKYDLLNAQKQFVNDNIDKVKAEYPDAEKLDFSNRSYSAKKLQAQYFQTLFYQHTNKMLLRYDVEAKKLDKTKEHQERMRKIEEDAKKPKIEREASFYNAQMNDLKEQNKALHEENKALTEENTSLLKSNAELTESVESKNFSIKILDDKIEYKNSVLDSFKKKLAVFTESMFAYVKTFFESDEIKQSEARVEASKKYHSLNNTYEKLFADEIIEEAAENLNDENAEKLRAIKLEKLK
;
A
#
# COMPACT_ATOMS: atom_id res chain seq x y z
N MET A 1 1.62 28.14 25.60
CA MET A 1 1.62 26.69 25.34
C MET A 1 0.88 26.47 24.05
N THR A 2 1.57 26.03 22.98
CA THR A 2 0.93 25.64 21.72
C THR A 2 0.03 24.45 22.01
N THR A 3 -1.28 24.62 21.83
CA THR A 3 -2.27 23.56 22.00
C THR A 3 -2.10 22.55 20.88
N LYS A 4 -1.59 21.36 21.23
CA LYS A 4 -1.41 20.23 20.30
C LYS A 4 -2.75 19.81 19.70
N ARG A 5 -2.72 19.32 18.46
CA ARG A 5 -3.92 18.84 17.79
C ARG A 5 -4.38 17.51 18.40
N ALA A 6 -5.58 17.48 18.95
CA ALA A 6 -6.17 16.26 19.49
C ALA A 6 -6.60 15.32 18.35
N VAL A 7 -6.30 14.02 18.49
CA VAL A 7 -6.68 12.99 17.53
C VAL A 7 -7.39 11.83 18.23
N THR A 8 -8.20 11.09 17.47
CA THR A 8 -8.84 9.88 17.96
C THR A 8 -7.94 8.67 17.71
N MET A 9 -8.02 7.68 18.60
CA MET A 9 -7.31 6.41 18.46
C MET A 9 -8.22 5.28 18.90
N ILE A 10 -8.01 4.09 18.36
CA ILE A 10 -8.66 2.86 18.82
C ILE A 10 -7.55 1.96 19.35
N TYR A 11 -7.76 1.38 20.52
CA TYR A 11 -6.94 0.29 21.05
C TYR A 11 -7.86 -0.83 21.50
N LYS A 12 -7.58 -2.06 21.09
CA LYS A 12 -8.34 -3.25 21.47
C LYS A 12 -7.40 -4.41 21.68
N HIS A 13 -7.82 -5.34 22.53
CA HIS A 13 -7.16 -6.62 22.71
C HIS A 13 -8.15 -7.78 22.74
N LEU A 14 -7.71 -8.94 22.27
CA LEU A 14 -8.45 -10.19 22.20
C LEU A 14 -7.68 -11.27 22.95
N ASN A 15 -8.41 -12.08 23.72
CA ASN A 15 -7.81 -13.13 24.55
C ASN A 15 -8.20 -14.50 24.02
N PHE A 16 -7.20 -15.30 23.63
CA PHE A 16 -7.40 -16.66 23.14
C PHE A 16 -7.24 -17.67 24.26
N LYS A 17 -8.30 -18.45 24.48
CA LYS A 17 -8.34 -19.51 25.51
C LYS A 17 -7.79 -20.82 24.97
N ASN A 18 -7.22 -21.63 25.86
CA ASN A 18 -6.72 -22.97 25.56
C ASN A 18 -7.88 -24.00 25.41
N ASP A 19 -8.93 -23.63 24.69
CA ASP A 19 -9.99 -24.52 24.26
C ASP A 19 -10.00 -24.62 22.73
N ARG A 20 -10.77 -25.57 22.18
CA ARG A 20 -10.82 -25.81 20.73
C ARG A 20 -11.19 -24.54 19.95
N LEU A 21 -12.17 -23.77 20.44
CA LEU A 21 -12.65 -22.57 19.76
C LEU A 21 -11.64 -21.42 19.84
N GLY A 22 -10.97 -21.26 20.97
CA GLY A 22 -9.94 -20.25 21.19
C GLY A 22 -8.72 -20.51 20.31
N LYS A 23 -8.28 -21.76 20.19
CA LYS A 23 -7.20 -22.17 19.27
C LYS A 23 -7.57 -21.91 17.81
N ALA A 24 -8.75 -22.34 17.37
CA ALA A 24 -9.21 -22.08 16.00
C ALA A 24 -9.33 -20.58 15.69
N LYS A 25 -9.77 -19.76 16.67
CA LYS A 25 -9.82 -18.30 16.53
C LYS A 25 -8.43 -17.68 16.44
N LEU A 26 -7.47 -18.12 17.26
CA LEU A 26 -6.08 -17.68 17.18
C LEU A 26 -5.47 -18.04 15.84
N PHE A 27 -5.64 -19.29 15.40
CA PHE A 27 -5.11 -19.76 14.12
C PHE A 27 -5.60 -18.88 12.96
N LYS A 28 -6.89 -18.53 12.95
CA LYS A 28 -7.48 -17.60 11.96
C LYS A 28 -6.94 -16.17 12.06
N SER A 29 -6.76 -15.65 13.28
CA SER A 29 -6.20 -14.30 13.51
C SER A 29 -4.74 -14.23 13.04
N VAL A 30 -3.92 -15.23 13.36
CA VAL A 30 -2.51 -15.29 12.93
C VAL A 30 -2.41 -15.48 11.42
N ALA A 31 -3.24 -16.33 10.79
CA ALA A 31 -3.28 -16.44 9.33
C ALA A 31 -3.62 -15.11 8.65
N HIS A 32 -4.66 -14.42 9.14
CA HIS A 32 -5.01 -13.10 8.63
C HIS A 32 -3.85 -12.12 8.81
N SER A 33 -3.21 -12.12 9.98
CA SER A 33 -2.06 -11.27 10.26
C SER A 33 -0.92 -11.52 9.29
N LEU A 34 -0.59 -12.78 9.02
CA LEU A 34 0.50 -13.19 8.13
C LEU A 34 0.12 -13.23 6.63
N ARG A 35 -1.10 -12.80 6.27
CA ARG A 35 -1.62 -12.86 4.89
C ARG A 35 -1.57 -14.27 4.28
N ILE A 36 -1.84 -15.29 5.10
CA ILE A 36 -1.99 -16.67 4.63
C ILE A 36 -3.38 -16.79 4.02
N ALA A 37 -3.44 -17.01 2.70
CA ALA A 37 -4.69 -17.16 1.97
C ALA A 37 -5.49 -18.39 2.46
N PRO A 38 -6.82 -18.30 2.57
CA PRO A 38 -7.66 -19.47 2.81
C PRO A 38 -7.42 -20.54 1.74
N ASN A 39 -7.27 -21.79 2.16
CA ASN A 39 -7.23 -22.95 1.28
C ASN A 39 -7.93 -24.12 1.96
N ASP A 40 -8.27 -25.18 1.22
CA ASP A 40 -9.04 -26.31 1.77
C ASP A 40 -8.33 -27.04 2.94
N THR A 41 -7.04 -26.79 3.13
CA THR A 41 -6.20 -27.43 4.16
C THR A 41 -5.99 -26.58 5.42
N ASN A 42 -6.20 -25.27 5.36
CA ASN A 42 -6.22 -24.42 6.53
C ASN A 42 -7.68 -24.23 6.96
N GLU A 43 -8.00 -24.31 8.24
CA GLU A 43 -9.40 -24.27 8.75
C GLU A 43 -10.11 -22.89 8.53
N ILE A 44 -9.69 -22.13 7.54
CA ILE A 44 -10.19 -20.83 7.11
C ILE A 44 -11.16 -21.09 5.96
N LEU A 45 -12.43 -20.71 6.14
CA LEU A 45 -13.45 -20.89 5.11
C LEU A 45 -13.01 -20.22 3.81
N SER A 46 -12.91 -21.00 2.73
CA SER A 46 -12.56 -20.53 1.38
C SER A 46 -13.54 -19.49 0.82
N THR A 47 -14.73 -19.39 1.41
CA THR A 47 -15.75 -18.38 1.09
C THR A 47 -15.49 -17.01 1.71
N LYS A 48 -14.46 -16.87 2.56
CA LYS A 48 -14.09 -15.59 3.16
C LYS A 48 -13.30 -14.77 2.15
N ILE A 49 -13.93 -13.74 1.61
CA ILE A 49 -13.30 -12.82 0.66
C ILE A 49 -12.12 -12.12 1.36
N LEU A 50 -10.98 -12.05 0.68
CA LEU A 50 -9.77 -11.39 1.19
C LEU A 50 -9.99 -9.88 1.20
N GLU A 51 -9.73 -9.25 2.34
CA GLU A 51 -10.00 -7.82 2.60
C GLU A 51 -8.69 -7.04 2.76
N TRP A 52 -7.73 -7.31 1.88
CA TRP A 52 -6.47 -6.59 1.80
C TRP A 52 -6.10 -6.33 0.34
N ASP A 53 -5.34 -5.27 0.12
CA ASP A 53 -4.91 -4.79 -1.19
C ASP A 53 -3.59 -5.45 -1.59
N GLU A 54 -3.62 -6.40 -2.53
CA GLU A 54 -2.42 -7.14 -2.95
C GLU A 54 -1.35 -6.21 -3.55
N GLU A 55 -1.75 -5.10 -4.19
CA GLU A 55 -0.82 -4.11 -4.75
C GLU A 55 -0.03 -3.36 -3.66
N LYS A 56 -0.53 -3.35 -2.41
CA LYS A 56 0.12 -2.73 -1.24
C LYS A 56 0.76 -3.75 -0.31
N SER A 57 0.89 -4.99 -0.72
CA SER A 57 1.47 -6.06 0.10
C SER A 57 2.90 -5.79 0.55
N ASP A 58 3.63 -4.94 -0.17
CA ASP A 58 4.99 -4.51 0.14
C ASP A 58 5.10 -3.51 1.30
N GLN A 59 3.96 -2.93 1.72
CA GLN A 59 3.84 -2.03 2.87
C GLN A 59 3.67 -2.79 4.20
N ASN A 60 3.42 -4.09 4.14
CA ASN A 60 3.27 -4.91 5.34
C ASN A 60 4.63 -5.23 5.97
N LEU A 61 4.72 -5.10 7.28
CA LEU A 61 5.94 -5.38 8.05
C LEU A 61 5.69 -6.47 9.09
N VAL A 62 6.74 -7.20 9.45
CA VAL A 62 6.67 -8.28 10.43
C VAL A 62 7.91 -8.29 11.31
N TRP A 63 7.71 -8.61 12.58
CA TRP A 63 8.77 -8.93 13.52
C TRP A 63 8.37 -10.16 14.34
N SER A 64 9.29 -11.12 14.43
CA SER A 64 9.14 -12.27 15.31
C SER A 64 10.52 -12.78 15.72
N PRO A 65 10.75 -13.08 17.01
CA PRO A 65 12.04 -13.58 17.48
C PRO A 65 12.44 -14.93 16.87
N SER A 66 11.50 -15.69 16.29
CA SER A 66 11.81 -16.95 15.59
C SER A 66 12.20 -16.75 14.11
N VAL A 67 12.12 -15.53 13.59
CA VAL A 67 12.33 -15.22 12.18
C VAL A 67 13.48 -14.24 11.98
N SER A 68 13.48 -13.12 12.71
CA SER A 68 14.49 -12.06 12.58
C SER A 68 14.63 -11.28 13.88
N SER A 69 15.83 -10.73 14.12
CA SER A 69 16.06 -9.75 15.19
C SER A 69 15.54 -8.35 14.86
N GLN A 70 15.28 -8.07 13.57
CA GLN A 70 14.84 -6.78 13.05
C GLN A 70 13.44 -6.87 12.43
N ILE A 71 12.79 -5.70 12.28
CA ILE A 71 11.54 -5.59 11.51
C ILE A 71 11.90 -5.78 10.03
N ILE A 72 11.15 -6.63 9.33
CA ILE A 72 11.36 -6.93 7.90
C ILE A 72 10.02 -6.83 7.16
N LYS A 73 10.06 -6.80 5.83
CA LYS A 73 8.84 -6.85 5.01
C LYS A 73 8.16 -8.21 5.14
N LEU A 74 6.83 -8.23 5.25
CA LEU A 74 6.08 -9.48 5.37
C LEU A 74 6.21 -10.34 4.10
N ASN A 75 6.30 -9.71 2.93
CA ASN A 75 6.45 -10.40 1.65
C ASN A 75 7.85 -11.03 1.45
N SER A 76 8.83 -10.76 2.33
CA SER A 76 10.11 -11.46 2.31
C SER A 76 10.05 -12.84 2.95
N LEU A 77 8.92 -13.19 3.61
CA LEU A 77 8.71 -14.52 4.18
C LEU A 77 8.07 -15.46 3.15
N THR A 78 8.61 -16.67 3.04
CA THR A 78 7.97 -17.74 2.25
C THR A 78 6.69 -18.22 2.93
N ASP A 79 5.82 -18.88 2.16
CA ASP A 79 4.57 -19.41 2.70
C ASP A 79 4.81 -20.50 3.74
N GLU A 80 5.88 -21.31 3.59
CA GLU A 80 6.32 -22.27 4.60
C GLU A 80 6.73 -21.57 5.90
N GLN A 81 7.50 -20.47 5.82
CA GLN A 81 7.90 -19.71 7.00
C GLN A 81 6.69 -19.13 7.75
N LYS A 82 5.73 -18.56 7.00
CA LYS A 82 4.47 -18.06 7.58
C LYS A 82 3.68 -19.17 8.25
N LYS A 83 3.58 -20.34 7.62
CA LYS A 83 2.88 -21.51 8.17
C LYS A 83 3.55 -22.05 9.42
N THR A 84 4.87 -22.24 9.40
CA THR A 84 5.63 -22.68 10.59
C THR A 84 5.47 -21.69 11.75
N LEU A 85 5.53 -20.38 11.46
CA LEU A 85 5.28 -19.36 12.47
C LEU A 85 3.86 -19.47 13.05
N GLN A 86 2.84 -19.64 12.20
CA GLN A 86 1.46 -19.83 12.64
C GLN A 86 1.29 -21.07 13.53
N GLU A 87 1.82 -22.22 13.12
CA GLU A 87 1.74 -23.48 13.86
C GLU A 87 2.46 -23.42 15.22
N SER A 88 3.54 -22.63 15.31
CA SER A 88 4.32 -22.47 16.55
C SER A 88 3.50 -21.93 17.73
N PHE A 89 2.41 -21.18 17.46
CA PHE A 89 1.53 -20.64 18.50
C PHE A 89 0.74 -21.72 19.24
N ILE A 90 0.45 -22.84 18.57
CA ILE A 90 -0.42 -23.90 19.10
C ILE A 90 0.40 -25.10 19.55
N HIS A 91 1.45 -25.47 18.81
CA HIS A 91 2.21 -26.71 19.05
C HIS A 91 2.73 -26.84 20.51
N LYS A 92 3.32 -25.77 21.05
CA LYS A 92 3.82 -25.75 22.43
C LYS A 92 2.70 -25.95 23.47
N VAL A 93 1.55 -25.33 23.22
CA VAL A 93 0.38 -25.36 24.12
C VAL A 93 -0.31 -26.72 24.07
N ASP A 94 -0.36 -27.35 22.90
CA ASP A 94 -0.85 -28.72 22.75
C ASP A 94 0.05 -29.73 23.46
N ALA A 95 1.37 -29.58 23.35
CA ALA A 95 2.32 -30.42 24.09
C ALA A 95 2.14 -30.27 25.61
N GLU A 96 2.01 -29.04 26.13
CA GLU A 96 1.73 -28.78 27.55
C GLU A 96 0.38 -29.36 27.99
N GLN A 97 -0.67 -29.26 27.16
CA GLN A 97 -1.98 -29.83 27.46
C GLN A 97 -1.97 -31.36 27.46
N LYS A 98 -1.22 -31.98 26.54
CA LYS A 98 -1.03 -33.43 26.50
C LYS A 98 -0.34 -33.92 27.76
N SER A 99 0.78 -33.28 28.13
CA SER A 99 1.52 -33.56 29.36
C SER A 99 0.63 -33.41 30.61
N LYS A 100 -0.24 -32.39 30.67
CA LYS A 100 -1.19 -32.26 31.78
C LYS A 100 -2.24 -33.38 31.82
N ASN A 101 -2.75 -33.81 30.67
CA ASN A 101 -3.73 -34.90 30.64
C ASN A 101 -3.08 -36.19 31.14
N GLU A 102 -1.86 -36.48 30.67
CA GLU A 102 -1.04 -37.60 31.16
C GLU A 102 -0.84 -37.51 32.69
N LYS A 103 -0.54 -36.32 33.23
CA LYS A 103 -0.47 -36.09 34.68
C LYS A 103 -1.78 -36.43 35.40
N SER A 104 -2.92 -36.00 34.86
CA SER A 104 -4.22 -36.24 35.49
C SER A 104 -4.51 -37.75 35.55
N ASP A 105 -4.24 -38.45 34.46
CA ASP A 105 -4.39 -39.90 34.38
C ASP A 105 -3.44 -40.60 35.35
N ALA A 106 -2.20 -40.10 35.46
CA ALA A 106 -1.20 -40.58 36.42
C ALA A 106 -1.63 -40.32 37.88
N ILE A 107 -2.23 -39.18 38.21
CA ILE A 107 -2.76 -38.89 39.56
C ILE A 107 -3.91 -39.84 39.92
N ASP A 108 -4.83 -40.08 38.98
CA ASP A 108 -5.94 -41.01 39.19
C ASP A 108 -5.44 -42.46 39.36
N ALA A 109 -4.46 -42.86 38.55
CA ALA A 109 -3.80 -44.15 38.68
C ALA A 109 -3.02 -44.26 40.00
N LEU A 110 -2.26 -43.23 40.36
CA LEU A 110 -1.49 -43.14 41.61
C LEU A 110 -2.42 -43.31 42.81
N SER A 111 -3.58 -42.65 42.83
CA SER A 111 -4.56 -42.78 43.90
C SER A 111 -5.07 -44.22 44.04
N LYS A 112 -5.34 -44.90 42.91
CA LYS A 112 -5.75 -46.31 42.91
C LYS A 112 -4.65 -47.23 43.42
N TYR A 113 -3.40 -47.02 43.01
CA TYR A 113 -2.27 -47.84 43.46
C TYR A 113 -1.88 -47.53 44.91
N LYS A 114 -1.95 -46.26 45.34
CA LYS A 114 -1.80 -45.85 46.75
C LYS A 114 -2.82 -46.55 47.64
N ALA A 115 -4.08 -46.66 47.22
CA ALA A 115 -5.10 -47.41 47.95
C ALA A 115 -4.76 -48.92 48.06
N LYS A 116 -4.19 -49.52 47.01
CA LYS A 116 -3.73 -50.92 47.04
C LYS A 116 -2.53 -51.12 47.97
N VAL A 117 -1.55 -50.22 47.94
CA VAL A 117 -0.38 -50.25 48.84
C VAL A 117 -0.81 -50.01 50.29
N ASN A 118 -1.72 -49.06 50.54
CA ASN A 118 -2.36 -48.88 51.86
C ASN A 118 -3.09 -50.14 52.34
N LYS A 119 -3.80 -50.83 51.45
CA LYS A 119 -4.44 -52.11 51.80
C LYS A 119 -3.41 -53.18 52.15
N PHE A 120 -2.26 -53.19 51.48
CA PHE A 120 -1.16 -54.09 51.82
C PHE A 120 -0.55 -53.74 53.17
N HIS A 121 -0.24 -52.46 53.42
CA HIS A 121 0.21 -51.95 54.72
C HIS A 121 -0.76 -52.36 55.85
N ASN A 122 -2.06 -52.13 55.67
CA ASN A 122 -3.08 -52.42 56.68
C ASN A 122 -3.37 -53.93 56.86
N SER A 123 -2.91 -54.79 55.92
CA SER A 123 -3.03 -56.24 56.09
C SER A 123 -1.97 -56.82 57.04
N ILE A 124 -0.95 -56.03 57.39
CA ILE A 124 0.09 -56.39 58.35
C ILE A 124 -0.35 -55.87 59.72
N THR A 125 -0.62 -56.78 60.66
CA THR A 125 -1.20 -56.46 61.96
C THR A 125 -0.17 -56.04 63.00
N ASP A 126 1.08 -56.48 62.84
CA ASP A 126 2.18 -56.12 63.75
C ASP A 126 2.77 -54.75 63.37
N ASP A 127 2.68 -53.80 64.30
CA ASP A 127 3.20 -52.44 64.12
C ASP A 127 4.73 -52.36 64.19
N SER A 128 5.40 -53.39 64.71
CA SER A 128 6.86 -53.48 64.75
C SER A 128 7.47 -54.15 63.52
N ASP A 129 6.63 -54.63 62.59
CA ASP A 129 7.07 -55.30 61.37
C ASP A 129 7.83 -54.33 60.44
N SER A 130 9.06 -54.70 60.07
CA SER A 130 9.93 -53.90 59.21
C SER A 130 9.35 -53.63 57.82
N LEU A 131 8.56 -54.56 57.26
CA LEU A 131 7.85 -54.37 56.00
C LEU A 131 6.72 -53.34 56.16
N LYS A 132 6.01 -53.35 57.27
CA LYS A 132 4.95 -52.35 57.54
C LYS A 132 5.54 -50.95 57.65
N ILE A 133 6.65 -50.80 58.38
CA ILE A 133 7.40 -49.54 58.50
C ILE A 133 7.89 -49.06 57.12
N PHE A 134 8.45 -49.96 56.31
CA PHE A 134 8.87 -49.66 54.93
C PHE A 134 7.71 -49.14 54.07
N LEU A 135 6.56 -49.83 54.09
CA LEU A 135 5.39 -49.42 53.33
C LEU A 135 4.83 -48.07 53.79
N ALA A 136 4.86 -47.78 55.10
CA ALA A 136 4.46 -46.48 55.64
C ALA A 136 5.39 -45.35 55.13
N LYS A 137 6.71 -45.57 55.15
CA LYS A 137 7.70 -44.61 54.63
C LYS A 137 7.39 -44.23 53.17
N ILE A 138 7.23 -45.22 52.28
CA ILE A 138 6.97 -44.93 50.85
C ILE A 138 5.60 -44.28 50.60
N LEU A 139 4.63 -44.44 51.51
CA LEU A 139 3.30 -43.84 51.38
C LEU A 139 3.26 -42.36 51.79
N GLU A 140 4.19 -41.94 52.66
CA GLU A 140 4.33 -40.60 53.22
C GLU A 140 5.35 -39.72 52.51
N GLU A 141 6.27 -40.33 51.76
CA GLU A 141 7.30 -39.63 50.99
C GLU A 141 6.69 -38.62 49.99
N LYS A 142 7.41 -37.51 49.79
CA LYS A 142 7.03 -36.40 48.91
C LYS A 142 8.06 -36.14 47.80
N GLU A 143 9.24 -36.75 47.90
CA GLU A 143 10.29 -36.66 46.89
C GLU A 143 10.28 -37.87 45.95
N ALA A 144 11.00 -37.75 44.83
CA ALA A 144 11.09 -38.84 43.86
C ALA A 144 11.92 -40.00 44.43
N PHE A 145 11.50 -41.23 44.15
CA PHE A 145 12.17 -42.46 44.55
C PHE A 145 13.20 -42.92 43.52
N ASP A 146 14.26 -43.59 43.98
CA ASP A 146 14.94 -44.58 43.15
C ASP A 146 14.10 -45.87 43.16
N VAL A 147 13.39 -46.11 42.06
CA VAL A 147 12.43 -47.21 41.96
C VAL A 147 13.12 -48.57 42.08
N ASP A 148 14.34 -48.72 41.58
CA ASP A 148 15.03 -50.01 41.60
C ASP A 148 15.65 -50.30 42.96
N GLU A 149 16.14 -49.29 43.67
CA GLU A 149 16.58 -49.41 45.07
C GLU A 149 15.43 -49.84 45.98
N GLU A 150 14.32 -49.11 45.94
CA GLU A 150 13.15 -49.36 46.80
C GLU A 150 12.51 -50.73 46.52
N ILE A 151 12.51 -51.18 45.26
CA ILE A 151 12.04 -52.53 44.92
C ILE A 151 13.02 -53.62 45.37
N SER A 152 14.32 -53.37 45.27
CA SER A 152 15.34 -54.30 45.78
C SER A 152 15.21 -54.47 47.30
N GLN A 153 14.98 -53.37 48.02
CA GLN A 153 14.68 -53.40 49.45
C GLN A 153 13.38 -54.15 49.73
N LEU A 154 12.30 -53.90 48.98
CA LEU A 154 11.05 -54.62 49.14
C LEU A 154 11.22 -56.14 48.96
N LEU A 155 12.02 -56.57 47.98
CA LEU A 155 12.27 -57.99 47.70
C LEU A 155 13.04 -58.71 48.81
N SER A 156 13.72 -57.98 49.71
CA SER A 156 14.40 -58.57 50.87
C SER A 156 13.43 -59.08 51.95
N PHE A 157 12.21 -58.54 52.00
CA PHE A 157 11.20 -58.97 52.97
C PHE A 157 10.47 -60.26 52.54
N ASP A 158 9.91 -60.98 53.52
CA ASP A 158 9.07 -62.15 53.27
C ASP A 158 7.58 -61.78 53.34
N PHE A 159 6.83 -62.14 52.31
CA PHE A 159 5.39 -61.89 52.23
C PHE A 159 4.71 -62.71 51.13
N THR A 160 3.41 -62.96 51.31
CA THR A 160 2.59 -63.71 50.36
C THR A 160 2.31 -62.93 49.08
N ARG A 161 2.24 -63.66 47.95
CA ARG A 161 1.98 -63.13 46.59
C ARG A 161 3.05 -62.11 46.15
N LYS A 162 4.32 -62.46 46.36
CA LYS A 162 5.49 -61.59 46.19
C LYS A 162 5.46 -60.81 44.87
N ASN A 163 5.39 -61.51 43.74
CA ASN A 163 5.37 -60.89 42.40
C ASN A 163 4.24 -59.84 42.22
N GLN A 164 3.01 -60.16 42.65
CA GLN A 164 1.86 -59.27 42.48
C GLN A 164 2.01 -57.99 43.31
N LYS A 165 2.46 -58.12 44.57
CA LYS A 165 2.62 -56.98 45.48
C LYS A 165 3.83 -56.14 45.11
N THR A 166 4.94 -56.75 44.73
CA THR A 166 6.12 -56.04 44.19
C THR A 166 5.75 -55.22 42.96
N GLU A 167 5.01 -55.79 42.00
CA GLU A 167 4.58 -55.05 40.80
C GLU A 167 3.61 -53.91 41.14
N THR A 168 2.77 -54.11 42.15
CA THR A 168 1.85 -53.06 42.63
C THR A 168 2.62 -51.90 43.25
N VAL A 169 3.64 -52.18 44.06
CA VAL A 169 4.52 -51.16 44.65
C VAL A 169 5.36 -50.48 43.56
N ARG A 170 5.92 -51.22 42.60
CA ARG A 170 6.70 -50.66 41.48
C ARG A 170 5.86 -49.66 40.68
N LYS A 171 4.62 -50.02 40.35
CA LYS A 171 3.69 -49.11 39.66
C LYS A 171 3.34 -47.87 40.50
N PHE A 172 3.17 -48.03 41.82
CA PHE A 172 2.97 -46.90 42.72
C PHE A 172 4.18 -45.94 42.69
N LEU A 173 5.40 -46.43 42.82
CA LEU A 173 6.62 -45.61 42.84
C LEU A 173 6.84 -44.90 41.50
N ASN A 174 6.69 -45.59 40.37
CA ASN A 174 6.77 -44.99 39.03
C ASN A 174 5.75 -43.85 38.84
N LEU A 175 4.49 -44.09 39.21
CA LEU A 175 3.42 -43.08 39.12
C LEU A 175 3.67 -41.90 40.07
N HIS A 176 4.28 -42.13 41.23
CA HIS A 176 4.65 -41.08 42.17
C HIS A 176 5.68 -40.13 41.56
N ASN A 177 6.75 -40.68 41.00
CA ASN A 177 7.80 -39.91 40.32
C ASN A 177 7.23 -39.13 39.12
N GLU A 178 6.41 -39.78 38.29
CA GLU A 178 5.77 -39.14 37.13
C GLU A 178 4.92 -37.91 37.54
N VAL A 179 4.17 -38.00 38.64
CA VAL A 179 3.35 -36.90 39.16
C VAL A 179 4.19 -35.75 39.73
N ILE A 180 5.32 -36.05 40.36
CA ILE A 180 6.27 -35.06 40.89
C ILE A 180 6.99 -34.31 39.76
N GLU A 181 7.45 -35.05 38.75
CA GLU A 181 8.23 -34.50 37.65
C GLU A 181 7.38 -33.67 36.68
N ASN A 182 6.11 -34.03 36.49
CA ASN A 182 5.23 -33.34 35.56
C ASN A 182 4.74 -32.00 36.12
N LYS A 183 5.26 -30.88 35.60
CA LYS A 183 4.92 -29.50 36.03
C LYS A 183 3.89 -28.80 35.14
N ALA A 184 3.21 -29.51 34.23
CA ALA A 184 2.29 -28.88 33.28
C ALA A 184 1.02 -28.37 33.97
N ASP A 185 0.83 -27.05 34.03
CA ASP A 185 -0.36 -26.41 34.59
C ASP A 185 -1.01 -25.40 33.61
N ILE A 186 -1.55 -25.92 32.51
CA ILE A 186 -2.43 -25.16 31.62
C ILE A 186 -3.86 -25.69 31.69
N ALA A 187 -4.83 -24.88 32.07
CA ALA A 187 -6.24 -25.28 32.06
C ALA A 187 -6.93 -24.81 30.76
N ARG A 188 -7.97 -25.52 30.32
CA ARG A 188 -8.67 -25.19 29.06
C ARG A 188 -9.27 -23.78 29.04
N ASN A 189 -9.65 -23.27 30.21
CA ASN A 189 -10.23 -21.93 30.36
C ASN A 189 -9.19 -20.81 30.48
N LYS A 190 -7.90 -21.12 30.54
CA LYS A 190 -6.82 -20.13 30.65
C LYS A 190 -6.57 -19.48 29.30
N VAL A 191 -6.28 -18.18 29.34
CA VAL A 191 -5.77 -17.45 28.18
C VAL A 191 -4.31 -17.84 27.99
N PHE A 192 -3.93 -18.19 26.77
CA PHE A 192 -2.55 -18.58 26.45
C PHE A 192 -1.86 -17.58 25.51
N ILE A 193 -2.62 -16.87 24.67
CA ILE A 193 -2.15 -15.77 23.84
C ILE A 193 -3.13 -14.61 23.94
N GLN A 194 -2.60 -13.39 24.01
CA GLN A 194 -3.36 -12.16 23.81
C GLN A 194 -2.89 -11.49 22.52
N GLU A 195 -3.83 -11.14 21.66
CA GLU A 195 -3.61 -10.23 20.53
C GLU A 195 -4.04 -8.83 20.95
N ALA A 196 -3.30 -7.81 20.54
CA ALA A 196 -3.75 -6.43 20.66
C ALA A 196 -3.39 -5.64 19.41
N PHE A 197 -4.16 -4.60 19.13
CA PHE A 197 -3.87 -3.67 18.05
C PHE A 197 -4.28 -2.26 18.44
N PHE A 198 -3.68 -1.29 17.77
CA PHE A 198 -4.17 0.08 17.81
C PHE A 198 -4.17 0.70 16.43
N LYS A 199 -5.06 1.67 16.23
CA LYS A 199 -5.26 2.34 14.96
C LYS A 199 -5.59 3.80 15.19
N ILE A 200 -5.02 4.67 14.37
CA ILE A 200 -5.44 6.08 14.26
C ILE A 200 -6.29 6.18 13.00
N PRO A 201 -7.60 6.48 13.12
CA PRO A 201 -8.47 6.61 11.97
C PRO A 201 -7.99 7.65 10.96
N SER A 202 -8.22 7.40 9.66
CA SER A 202 -7.79 8.25 8.54
C SER A 202 -8.33 9.69 8.61
N HIS A 203 -9.54 9.90 9.15
CA HIS A 203 -10.12 11.23 9.32
C HIS A 203 -9.30 12.16 10.24
N ASN A 204 -8.36 11.62 11.03
CA ASN A 204 -7.45 12.46 11.80
C ASN A 204 -6.36 13.10 10.93
N ASN A 205 -6.17 12.66 9.68
CA ASN A 205 -5.14 13.15 8.77
C ASN A 205 -3.75 13.22 9.45
N VAL A 206 -3.34 12.09 10.03
CA VAL A 206 -2.01 11.90 10.63
C VAL A 206 -1.38 10.73 9.92
N HIS A 207 -0.18 10.93 9.38
CA HIS A 207 0.64 9.84 8.88
C HIS A 207 1.74 9.54 9.90
N ILE A 208 1.79 8.30 10.37
CA ILE A 208 2.79 7.82 11.32
C ILE A 208 3.54 6.69 10.65
N ASP A 209 4.85 6.71 10.82
CA ASP A 209 5.70 5.65 10.30
C ASP A 209 5.32 4.27 10.87
N ALA A 210 5.37 3.26 10.00
CA ALA A 210 4.94 1.90 10.31
C ALA A 210 5.79 1.25 11.41
N GLU A 211 7.11 1.44 11.35
CA GLU A 211 8.02 0.91 12.37
C GLU A 211 7.79 1.61 13.70
N GLU A 212 7.56 2.92 13.70
CA GLU A 212 7.24 3.65 14.93
C GLU A 212 5.93 3.17 15.58
N MET A 213 4.92 2.83 14.78
CA MET A 213 3.70 2.22 15.30
C MET A 213 3.98 0.84 15.93
N MET A 214 4.75 -0.02 15.24
CA MET A 214 5.15 -1.34 15.76
C MET A 214 5.97 -1.22 17.05
N LEU A 215 6.94 -0.32 17.10
CA LEU A 215 7.79 -0.06 18.27
C LEU A 215 6.99 0.53 19.43
N SER A 216 6.00 1.37 19.15
CA SER A 216 5.12 1.94 20.19
C SER A 216 4.34 0.84 20.91
N ILE A 217 3.70 -0.08 20.18
CA ILE A 217 2.97 -1.19 20.82
C ILE A 217 3.92 -2.21 21.44
N ALA A 218 5.06 -2.51 20.82
CA ALA A 218 6.08 -3.40 21.36
C ALA A 218 6.58 -2.89 22.72
N SER A 219 7.02 -1.63 22.77
CA SER A 219 7.58 -1.01 23.97
C SER A 219 6.59 -0.94 25.12
N PHE A 220 5.29 -0.72 24.84
CA PHE A 220 4.27 -0.76 25.88
C PHE A 220 4.24 -2.12 26.59
N TYR A 221 4.26 -3.22 25.82
CA TYR A 221 4.26 -4.56 26.41
C TYR A 221 5.60 -4.94 27.01
N SER A 222 6.73 -4.63 26.36
CA SER A 222 8.05 -4.98 26.88
C SER A 222 8.41 -4.24 28.18
N ILE A 223 7.98 -2.99 28.34
CA ILE A 223 8.26 -2.19 29.55
C ILE A 223 7.35 -2.63 30.71
N ASN A 224 6.04 -2.78 30.45
CA ASN A 224 5.06 -3.00 31.51
C ASN A 224 4.82 -4.49 31.83
N PHE A 225 5.13 -5.38 30.89
CA PHE A 225 4.91 -6.83 30.98
C PHE A 225 6.15 -7.63 30.52
N PRO A 226 7.37 -7.36 31.02
CA PRO A 226 8.63 -7.95 30.52
C PRO A 226 8.71 -9.48 30.66
N ASP A 227 7.87 -10.06 31.51
CA ASP A 227 7.79 -11.50 31.75
C ASP A 227 6.90 -12.26 30.78
N TYR A 228 6.21 -11.53 29.91
CA TYR A 228 5.26 -12.07 28.96
C TYR A 228 5.85 -11.86 27.55
N PRO A 229 6.50 -12.88 26.97
CA PRO A 229 7.19 -12.74 25.70
C PRO A 229 6.27 -12.29 24.56
N VAL A 230 6.71 -11.33 23.77
CA VAL A 230 6.08 -10.98 22.49
C VAL A 230 6.51 -12.02 21.45
N LYS A 231 5.54 -12.61 20.75
CA LYS A 231 5.76 -13.67 19.76
C LYS A 231 5.77 -13.18 18.33
N LEU A 232 4.96 -12.17 18.05
CA LEU A 232 4.74 -11.68 16.71
C LEU A 232 4.25 -10.25 16.80
N ILE A 233 4.76 -9.40 15.93
CA ILE A 233 4.18 -8.11 15.61
C ILE A 233 4.04 -8.07 14.09
N VAL A 234 2.86 -7.70 13.60
CA VAL A 234 2.62 -7.49 12.16
C VAL A 234 1.99 -6.13 11.96
N PHE A 235 2.49 -5.37 11.00
CA PHE A 235 1.87 -4.14 10.53
C PHE A 235 1.12 -4.39 9.22
N HIS A 236 -0.12 -3.91 9.17
CA HIS A 236 -0.97 -3.96 7.97
C HIS A 236 -1.00 -2.57 7.33
N GLY A 237 -0.35 -2.44 6.18
CA GLY A 237 -0.35 -1.24 5.33
C GLY A 237 -1.26 -1.35 4.10
N ASP A 238 -1.86 -2.52 3.90
CA ASP A 238 -2.70 -2.92 2.76
C ASP A 238 -4.20 -2.96 3.11
N GLU A 239 -4.60 -2.48 4.28
CA GLU A 239 -5.99 -2.39 4.72
C GLU A 239 -6.47 -0.94 4.80
N VAL A 240 -7.79 -0.73 4.86
CA VAL A 240 -8.34 0.60 5.16
C VAL A 240 -7.90 1.00 6.56
N GLY A 241 -6.90 1.87 6.63
CA GLY A 241 -6.34 2.47 7.83
C GLY A 241 -5.34 1.55 8.54
N ASN A 242 -4.08 1.93 8.42
CA ASN A 242 -2.92 1.15 8.83
C ASN A 242 -2.87 0.92 10.33
N HIS A 243 -2.41 -0.27 10.73
CA HIS A 243 -2.33 -0.64 12.14
C HIS A 243 -1.40 -1.83 12.40
N PRO A 244 -0.70 -1.85 13.55
CA PRO A 244 0.01 -3.04 14.01
C PRO A 244 -0.85 -3.94 14.90
N HIS A 245 -0.65 -5.23 14.76
CA HIS A 245 -1.07 -6.29 15.69
C HIS A 245 0.13 -6.79 16.47
N ILE A 246 -0.03 -7.04 17.77
CA ILE A 246 0.94 -7.69 18.64
C ILE A 246 0.34 -8.95 19.24
N PHE A 247 1.11 -10.02 19.28
CA PHE A 247 0.75 -11.28 19.94
C PHE A 247 1.68 -11.55 21.11
N VAL A 248 1.12 -11.67 22.31
CA VAL A 248 1.85 -11.79 23.57
C VAL A 248 1.50 -13.13 24.23
N GLU A 249 2.52 -13.89 24.65
CA GLU A 249 2.33 -15.07 25.50
C GLU A 249 1.69 -14.67 26.83
N ALA A 250 0.60 -15.34 27.18
CA ALA A 250 -0.02 -15.14 28.48
C ALA A 250 0.68 -15.92 29.61
N LYS A 251 1.68 -16.74 29.27
CA LYS A 251 2.54 -17.47 30.20
C LYS A 251 3.67 -16.58 30.67
N ASN A 252 3.76 -16.36 31.96
CA ASN A 252 4.87 -15.67 32.59
C ASN A 252 6.12 -16.57 32.54
N LYS A 253 7.20 -16.08 31.93
CA LYS A 253 8.45 -16.85 31.76
C LYS A 253 9.19 -17.12 33.09
N ARG A 254 8.98 -16.31 34.13
CA ARG A 254 9.59 -16.49 35.46
C ARG A 254 8.82 -17.49 36.31
N THR A 255 7.49 -17.38 36.33
CA THR A 255 6.64 -18.22 37.21
C THR A 255 6.07 -19.46 36.51
N ASN A 256 6.18 -19.53 35.18
CA ASN A 256 5.54 -20.53 34.32
C ASN A 256 4.00 -20.56 34.40
N LYS A 257 3.35 -19.53 34.97
CA LYS A 257 1.89 -19.45 35.11
C LYS A 257 1.23 -18.68 33.98
N TYR A 258 0.04 -19.11 33.57
CA TYR A 258 -0.83 -18.38 32.63
C TYR A 258 -1.66 -17.32 33.37
N ASP A 259 -1.06 -16.17 33.63
CA ASP A 259 -1.59 -15.14 34.54
C ASP A 259 -1.50 -13.69 34.01
N LEU A 260 -1.24 -13.47 32.71
CA LEU A 260 -1.20 -12.13 32.10
C LEU A 260 -2.39 -11.24 32.47
N LEU A 261 -3.62 -11.79 32.48
CA LEU A 261 -4.81 -11.01 32.84
C LEU A 261 -4.77 -10.49 34.28
N ASN A 262 -4.15 -11.23 35.20
CA ASN A 262 -3.98 -10.78 36.57
C ASN A 262 -2.88 -9.72 36.65
N ALA A 263 -1.79 -9.88 35.90
CA ALA A 263 -0.76 -8.85 35.79
C ALA A 263 -1.30 -7.53 35.22
N GLN A 264 -2.18 -7.58 34.21
CA GLN A 264 -2.83 -6.40 33.63
C GLN A 264 -3.75 -5.69 34.60
N LYS A 265 -4.48 -6.45 35.44
CA LYS A 265 -5.29 -5.92 36.53
C LYS A 265 -4.43 -5.22 37.57
N GLN A 266 -3.35 -5.87 38.01
CA GLN A 266 -2.41 -5.29 38.97
C GLN A 266 -1.76 -4.02 38.42
N PHE A 267 -1.30 -4.06 37.17
CA PHE A 267 -0.72 -2.90 36.47
C PHE A 267 -1.64 -1.67 36.49
N VAL A 268 -2.95 -1.85 36.28
CA VAL A 268 -3.92 -0.76 36.38
C VAL A 268 -3.96 -0.17 37.78
N ASN A 269 -4.07 -1.02 38.81
CA ASN A 269 -4.11 -0.56 40.21
C ASN A 269 -2.81 0.10 40.65
N ASP A 270 -1.66 -0.36 40.16
CA ASP A 270 -0.34 0.20 40.45
C ASP A 270 -0.11 1.55 39.77
N ASN A 271 -0.85 1.84 38.69
CA ASN A 271 -0.73 3.09 37.92
C ASN A 271 -1.97 3.99 38.05
N ILE A 272 -2.77 3.83 39.12
CA ILE A 272 -4.01 4.58 39.29
C ILE A 272 -3.79 6.10 39.31
N ASP A 273 -2.66 6.56 39.84
CA ASP A 273 -2.34 7.99 39.88
C ASP A 273 -2.12 8.58 38.47
N LYS A 274 -1.62 7.79 37.52
CA LYS A 274 -1.55 8.21 36.11
C LYS A 274 -2.93 8.26 35.47
N VAL A 275 -3.82 7.36 35.85
CA VAL A 275 -5.21 7.34 35.38
C VAL A 275 -5.96 8.58 35.88
N LYS A 276 -5.66 9.07 37.10
CA LYS A 276 -6.29 10.26 37.68
C LYS A 276 -6.12 11.55 36.86
N ALA A 277 -5.10 11.62 36.01
CA ALA A 277 -4.93 12.73 35.07
C ALA A 277 -6.12 12.89 34.10
N GLU A 278 -6.79 11.78 33.75
CA GLU A 278 -7.98 11.79 32.87
C GLU A 278 -9.28 11.52 33.66
N TYR A 279 -9.20 10.80 34.78
CA TYR A 279 -10.33 10.46 35.64
C TYR A 279 -10.03 10.84 37.10
N PRO A 280 -10.29 12.09 37.54
CA PRO A 280 -9.90 12.57 38.88
C PRO A 280 -10.38 11.68 40.03
N ASP A 281 -11.56 11.08 39.90
CA ASP A 281 -12.18 10.20 40.89
C ASP A 281 -11.76 8.71 40.72
N ALA A 282 -10.69 8.42 39.98
CA ALA A 282 -10.25 7.06 39.76
C ALA A 282 -9.68 6.42 41.04
N GLU A 283 -10.21 5.24 41.38
CA GLU A 283 -9.80 4.45 42.54
C GLU A 283 -9.30 3.06 42.13
N LYS A 284 -8.55 2.43 43.03
CA LYS A 284 -8.11 1.05 42.84
C LYS A 284 -9.32 0.13 42.74
N LEU A 285 -9.31 -0.73 41.74
CA LEU A 285 -10.42 -1.63 41.47
C LEU A 285 -10.31 -2.89 42.32
N ASP A 286 -11.42 -3.27 42.95
CA ASP A 286 -11.55 -4.60 43.56
C ASP A 286 -11.89 -5.63 42.48
N PHE A 287 -10.94 -6.52 42.19
CA PHE A 287 -11.09 -7.57 41.18
C PHE A 287 -11.82 -8.82 41.69
N SER A 288 -12.21 -8.86 42.97
CA SER A 288 -13.18 -9.84 43.48
C SER A 288 -14.56 -9.61 42.86
N ASN A 289 -14.89 -8.34 42.57
CA ASN A 289 -16.11 -7.92 41.90
C ASN A 289 -16.07 -8.31 40.41
N ARG A 290 -16.96 -9.23 40.01
CA ARG A 290 -17.05 -9.74 38.63
C ARG A 290 -18.06 -9.01 37.74
N SER A 291 -18.62 -7.89 38.22
CA SER A 291 -19.60 -7.10 37.47
C SER A 291 -19.08 -6.64 36.11
N TYR A 292 -20.01 -6.47 35.17
CA TYR A 292 -19.70 -5.95 33.84
C TYR A 292 -19.12 -4.53 33.90
N SER A 293 -19.65 -3.69 34.79
CA SER A 293 -19.16 -2.32 35.03
C SER A 293 -17.71 -2.30 35.48
N ALA A 294 -17.32 -3.15 36.45
CA ALA A 294 -15.93 -3.23 36.92
C ALA A 294 -14.96 -3.66 35.81
N LYS A 295 -15.34 -4.63 34.97
CA LYS A 295 -14.54 -5.04 33.80
C LYS A 295 -14.39 -3.93 32.78
N LYS A 296 -15.49 -3.21 32.49
CA LYS A 296 -15.48 -2.07 31.57
C LYS A 296 -14.58 -0.96 32.08
N LEU A 297 -14.62 -0.66 33.38
CA LEU A 297 -13.79 0.35 34.01
C LEU A 297 -12.31 -0.03 33.99
N GLN A 298 -11.98 -1.29 34.30
CA GLN A 298 -10.60 -1.80 34.18
C GLN A 298 -10.06 -1.66 32.75
N ALA A 299 -10.86 -1.98 31.74
CA ALA A 299 -10.47 -1.83 30.34
C ALA A 299 -10.28 -0.35 29.94
N GLN A 300 -11.12 0.56 30.46
CA GLN A 300 -11.00 2.00 30.23
C GLN A 300 -9.70 2.56 30.82
N TYR A 301 -9.34 2.15 32.04
CA TYR A 301 -8.10 2.56 32.69
C TYR A 301 -6.87 2.02 31.97
N PHE A 302 -6.90 0.73 31.59
CA PHE A 302 -5.82 0.13 30.80
C PHE A 302 -5.61 0.87 29.47
N GLN A 303 -6.71 1.21 28.78
CA GLN A 303 -6.66 1.98 27.53
C GLN A 303 -6.08 3.38 27.73
N THR A 304 -6.41 4.07 28.84
CA THR A 304 -5.81 5.37 29.17
C THR A 304 -4.30 5.25 29.35
N LEU A 305 -3.83 4.24 30.09
CA LEU A 305 -2.40 3.99 30.26
C LEU A 305 -1.70 3.69 28.92
N PHE A 306 -2.36 2.96 28.02
CA PHE A 306 -1.86 2.76 26.66
C PHE A 306 -1.80 4.07 25.87
N TYR A 307 -2.83 4.92 25.94
CA TYR A 307 -2.86 6.20 25.23
C TYR A 307 -1.75 7.13 25.72
N GLN A 308 -1.55 7.21 27.04
CA GLN A 308 -0.46 7.98 27.63
C GLN A 308 0.92 7.49 27.18
N HIS A 309 1.10 6.18 27.02
CA HIS A 309 2.33 5.61 26.48
C HIS A 309 2.53 5.98 25.00
N THR A 310 1.53 5.72 24.17
CA THR A 310 1.57 6.00 22.73
C THR A 310 1.68 7.51 22.44
N ASN A 311 1.11 8.37 23.29
CA ASN A 311 1.21 9.81 23.17
C ASN A 311 2.67 10.29 23.19
N LYS A 312 3.60 9.59 23.86
CA LYS A 312 5.04 9.93 23.82
C LYS A 312 5.61 9.84 22.41
N MET A 313 5.18 8.85 21.63
CA MET A 313 5.54 8.73 20.20
C MET A 313 4.85 9.82 19.38
N LEU A 314 3.55 10.06 19.63
CA LEU A 314 2.75 11.05 18.91
C LEU A 314 3.21 12.50 19.08
N LEU A 315 3.94 12.80 20.16
CA LEU A 315 4.57 14.12 20.36
C LEU A 315 5.42 14.56 19.17
N ARG A 316 6.07 13.62 18.48
CA ARG A 316 6.92 13.91 17.31
C ARG A 316 6.12 14.35 16.08
N TYR A 317 4.82 14.09 16.08
CA TYR A 317 3.88 14.43 15.02
C TYR A 317 2.97 15.62 15.41
N ASP A 318 3.27 16.31 16.52
CA ASP A 318 2.47 17.41 17.08
C ASP A 318 0.98 17.07 17.31
N VAL A 319 0.71 15.80 17.64
CA VAL A 319 -0.64 15.30 17.94
C VAL A 319 -0.70 14.60 19.28
N GLU A 320 -1.91 14.53 19.83
CA GLU A 320 -2.18 13.85 21.10
C GLU A 320 -3.46 13.02 20.96
N ALA A 321 -3.37 11.71 21.18
CA ALA A 321 -4.53 10.85 21.22
C ALA A 321 -5.34 11.13 22.50
N LYS A 322 -6.61 11.51 22.32
CA LYS A 322 -7.57 11.73 23.41
C LYS A 322 -8.83 10.92 23.17
N LYS A 323 -9.50 10.54 24.27
CA LYS A 323 -10.88 10.05 24.18
C LYS A 323 -11.78 11.25 23.87
N LEU A 324 -12.70 11.07 22.94
CA LEU A 324 -13.70 12.09 22.65
C LEU A 324 -14.68 12.20 23.82
N ASP A 325 -15.13 13.43 24.10
CA ASP A 325 -16.19 13.67 25.06
C ASP A 325 -17.48 12.98 24.63
N LYS A 326 -18.22 12.44 25.60
CA LYS A 326 -19.48 11.72 25.38
C LYS A 326 -20.64 12.69 25.13
N THR A 327 -20.51 13.58 24.16
CA THR A 327 -21.58 14.48 23.72
C THR A 327 -22.76 13.69 23.15
N LYS A 328 -23.95 14.31 23.05
CA LYS A 328 -25.13 13.67 22.42
C LYS A 328 -24.84 13.25 20.98
N GLU A 329 -24.12 14.08 20.23
CA GLU A 329 -23.70 13.80 18.86
C GLU A 329 -22.75 12.59 18.80
N HIS A 330 -21.78 12.51 19.73
CA HIS A 330 -20.90 11.34 19.83
C HIS A 330 -21.70 10.06 20.11
N GLN A 331 -22.68 10.10 21.01
CA GLN A 331 -23.51 8.95 21.34
C GLN A 331 -24.35 8.48 20.13
N GLU A 332 -24.94 9.42 19.39
CA GLU A 332 -25.70 9.09 18.17
C GLU A 332 -24.80 8.51 17.08
N ARG A 333 -23.59 9.06 16.90
CA ARG A 333 -22.60 8.50 15.98
C ARG A 333 -22.17 7.09 16.40
N MET A 334 -21.93 6.86 17.68
CA MET A 334 -21.58 5.54 18.20
C MET A 334 -22.72 4.54 18.00
N ARG A 335 -23.98 4.96 18.19
CA ARG A 335 -25.16 4.13 17.90
C ARG A 335 -25.22 3.70 16.44
N LYS A 336 -25.00 4.63 15.50
CA LYS A 336 -24.92 4.31 14.07
C LYS A 336 -23.80 3.31 13.76
N ILE A 337 -22.61 3.50 14.34
CA ILE A 337 -21.48 2.57 14.18
C ILE A 337 -21.82 1.19 14.75
N GLU A 338 -22.48 1.11 15.90
CA GLU A 338 -22.90 -0.16 16.50
C GLU A 338 -23.99 -0.87 15.69
N GLU A 339 -24.94 -0.13 15.11
CA GLU A 339 -25.95 -0.66 14.20
C GLU A 339 -25.31 -1.19 12.90
N ASP A 340 -24.39 -0.44 12.31
CA ASP A 340 -23.66 -0.85 11.11
C ASP A 340 -22.75 -2.06 11.39
N ALA A 341 -22.10 -2.13 12.56
CA ALA A 341 -21.27 -3.26 12.96
C ALA A 341 -22.03 -4.60 13.08
N LYS A 342 -23.36 -4.57 13.21
CA LYS A 342 -24.20 -5.80 13.20
C LYS A 342 -24.38 -6.38 11.80
N LYS A 343 -24.17 -5.59 10.75
CA LYS A 343 -24.25 -6.07 9.36
C LYS A 343 -23.07 -6.98 9.03
N PRO A 344 -23.22 -7.88 8.03
CA PRO A 344 -22.11 -8.57 7.39
C PRO A 344 -21.01 -7.59 7.00
N LYS A 345 -19.73 -7.98 7.14
CA LYS A 345 -18.60 -7.04 7.02
C LYS A 345 -18.56 -6.32 5.65
N ILE A 346 -18.95 -7.00 4.57
CA ILE A 346 -19.04 -6.43 3.21
C ILE A 346 -20.10 -5.32 3.08
N GLU A 347 -21.20 -5.41 3.84
CA GLU A 347 -22.31 -4.46 3.81
C GLU A 347 -22.11 -3.25 4.73
N ARG A 348 -21.05 -3.26 5.54
CA ARG A 348 -20.72 -2.15 6.44
C ARG A 348 -20.28 -0.94 5.66
N GLU A 349 -20.74 0.24 6.03
CA GLU A 349 -20.46 1.49 5.32
C GLU A 349 -18.96 1.76 5.21
N ALA A 350 -18.20 1.48 6.27
CA ALA A 350 -16.74 1.63 6.33
C ALA A 350 -15.97 0.32 6.02
N SER A 351 -16.54 -0.57 5.21
CA SER A 351 -15.86 -1.80 4.76
C SER A 351 -14.76 -1.50 3.73
N PHE A 352 -13.83 -2.44 3.57
CA PHE A 352 -12.76 -2.34 2.56
C PHE A 352 -13.33 -2.19 1.13
N TYR A 353 -14.37 -2.96 0.78
CA TYR A 353 -15.02 -2.88 -0.53
C TYR A 353 -15.74 -1.55 -0.77
N ASN A 354 -16.45 -1.05 0.24
CA ASN A 354 -17.15 0.23 0.11
C ASN A 354 -16.16 1.40 0.02
N ALA A 355 -15.02 1.33 0.74
CA ALA A 355 -13.94 2.29 0.58
C ALA A 355 -13.37 2.28 -0.83
N GLN A 356 -13.01 1.11 -1.38
CA GLN A 356 -12.53 1.00 -2.77
C GLN A 356 -13.56 1.50 -3.78
N MET A 357 -14.85 1.17 -3.59
CA MET A 357 -15.91 1.64 -4.48
C MET A 357 -16.07 3.15 -4.41
N ASN A 358 -15.89 3.77 -3.25
CA ASN A 358 -15.92 5.22 -3.10
C ASN A 358 -14.70 5.88 -3.75
N ASP A 359 -13.50 5.34 -3.54
CA ASP A 359 -12.27 5.82 -4.21
C ASP A 359 -12.41 5.74 -5.74
N LEU A 360 -12.93 4.62 -6.26
CA LEU A 360 -13.21 4.47 -7.70
C LEU A 360 -14.25 5.46 -8.20
N LYS A 361 -15.27 5.80 -7.40
CA LYS A 361 -16.26 6.82 -7.77
C LYS A 361 -15.64 8.22 -7.80
N GLU A 362 -14.78 8.56 -6.85
CA GLU A 362 -14.06 9.84 -6.85
C GLU A 362 -13.10 9.94 -8.03
N GLN A 363 -12.33 8.88 -8.32
CA GLN A 363 -11.46 8.82 -9.50
C GLN A 363 -12.24 8.95 -10.81
N ASN A 364 -13.37 8.24 -10.94
CA ASN A 364 -14.24 8.38 -12.12
C ASN A 364 -14.80 9.79 -12.27
N LYS A 365 -15.15 10.46 -11.15
CA LYS A 365 -15.62 11.84 -11.18
C LYS A 365 -14.50 12.78 -11.65
N ALA A 366 -13.29 12.64 -11.11
CA ALA A 366 -12.13 13.43 -11.53
C ALA A 366 -11.81 13.21 -13.02
N LEU A 367 -11.79 11.96 -13.48
CA LEU A 367 -11.60 11.61 -14.89
C LEU A 367 -12.71 12.17 -15.79
N HIS A 368 -13.95 12.24 -15.31
CA HIS A 368 -15.04 12.84 -16.07
C HIS A 368 -14.87 14.37 -16.17
N GLU A 369 -14.42 15.03 -15.11
CA GLU A 369 -14.13 16.47 -15.11
C GLU A 369 -12.95 16.78 -16.06
N GLU A 370 -11.89 15.97 -16.04
CA GLU A 370 -10.75 16.09 -16.95
C GLU A 370 -11.15 15.84 -18.41
N ASN A 371 -11.91 14.78 -18.70
CA ASN A 371 -12.41 14.52 -20.04
C ASN A 371 -13.30 15.66 -20.57
N LYS A 372 -14.11 16.27 -19.70
CA LYS A 372 -14.92 17.43 -20.08
C LYS A 372 -14.04 18.61 -20.46
N ALA A 373 -13.01 18.91 -19.68
CA ALA A 373 -12.06 19.99 -19.97
C ALA A 373 -11.31 19.74 -21.30
N LEU A 374 -10.83 18.52 -21.53
CA LEU A 374 -10.17 18.13 -22.79
C LEU A 374 -11.11 18.23 -24.00
N THR A 375 -12.39 17.91 -23.82
CA THR A 375 -13.39 18.02 -24.90
C THR A 375 -13.65 19.49 -25.25
N GLU A 376 -13.75 20.36 -24.25
CA GLU A 376 -13.89 21.82 -24.45
C GLU A 376 -12.65 22.39 -25.16
N GLU A 377 -11.45 22.00 -24.76
CA GLU A 377 -10.19 22.40 -25.40
C GLU A 377 -10.13 21.94 -26.87
N ASN A 378 -10.43 20.66 -27.14
CA ASN A 378 -10.46 20.11 -28.50
C ASN A 378 -11.47 20.83 -29.39
N THR A 379 -12.64 21.20 -28.85
CA THR A 379 -13.65 21.95 -29.61
C THR A 379 -13.13 23.35 -29.97
N SER A 380 -12.43 24.02 -29.05
CA SER A 380 -11.79 25.31 -29.32
C SER A 380 -10.69 25.20 -30.37
N LEU A 381 -9.85 24.16 -30.30
CA LEU A 381 -8.79 23.91 -31.29
C LEU A 381 -9.37 23.60 -32.67
N LEU A 382 -10.44 22.82 -32.76
CA LEU A 382 -11.12 22.56 -34.03
C LEU A 382 -11.66 23.85 -34.67
N LYS A 383 -12.22 24.75 -33.86
CA LYS A 383 -12.70 26.05 -34.35
C LYS A 383 -11.53 26.91 -34.86
N SER A 384 -10.44 27.00 -34.10
CA SER A 384 -9.23 27.73 -34.50
C SER A 384 -8.62 27.15 -35.80
N ASN A 385 -8.58 25.82 -35.92
CA ASN A 385 -8.11 25.15 -37.15
C ASN A 385 -9.02 25.44 -38.35
N ALA A 386 -10.33 25.50 -38.16
CA ALA A 386 -11.25 25.88 -39.23
C ALA A 386 -11.01 27.34 -39.69
N GLU A 387 -10.85 28.28 -38.76
CA GLU A 387 -10.54 29.69 -39.04
C GLU A 387 -9.18 29.84 -39.77
N LEU A 388 -8.16 29.08 -39.34
CA LEU A 388 -6.86 29.06 -40.01
C LEU A 388 -6.95 28.49 -41.42
N THR A 389 -7.74 27.43 -41.62
CA THR A 389 -7.93 26.81 -42.94
C THR A 389 -8.59 27.79 -43.90
N GLU A 390 -9.65 28.47 -43.46
CA GLU A 390 -10.33 29.51 -44.25
C GLU A 390 -9.36 30.66 -44.60
N SER A 391 -8.53 31.10 -43.64
CA SER A 391 -7.51 32.12 -43.91
C SER A 391 -6.46 31.66 -44.92
N VAL A 392 -6.04 30.39 -44.88
CA VAL A 392 -5.07 29.83 -45.83
C VAL A 392 -5.68 29.75 -47.23
N GLU A 393 -6.93 29.30 -47.36
CA GLU A 393 -7.65 29.25 -48.63
C GLU A 393 -7.78 30.64 -49.28
N SER A 394 -8.15 31.65 -48.48
CA SER A 394 -8.21 33.05 -48.93
C SER A 394 -6.86 33.58 -49.45
N LYS A 395 -5.77 33.28 -48.72
CA LYS A 395 -4.41 33.65 -49.16
C LYS A 395 -4.01 32.92 -50.43
N ASN A 396 -4.30 31.62 -50.54
CA ASN A 396 -4.00 30.84 -51.75
C ASN A 396 -4.75 31.39 -52.97
N PHE A 397 -6.02 31.79 -52.81
CA PHE A 397 -6.77 32.45 -53.88
C PHE A 397 -6.12 33.78 -54.29
N SER A 398 -5.68 34.57 -53.32
CA SER A 398 -4.96 35.83 -53.58
C SER A 398 -3.63 35.61 -54.30
N ILE A 399 -2.88 34.56 -53.94
CA ILE A 399 -1.64 34.15 -54.61
C ILE A 399 -1.95 33.79 -56.07
N LYS A 400 -2.99 32.98 -56.32
CA LYS A 400 -3.38 32.61 -57.69
C LYS A 400 -3.69 33.83 -58.56
N ILE A 401 -4.41 34.82 -58.03
CA ILE A 401 -4.66 36.09 -58.74
C ILE A 401 -3.35 36.82 -59.09
N LEU A 402 -2.38 36.81 -58.18
CA LEU A 402 -1.08 37.43 -58.42
C LEU A 402 -0.28 36.67 -59.48
N ASP A 403 -0.30 35.34 -59.45
CA ASP A 403 0.33 34.49 -60.45
C ASP A 403 -0.25 34.73 -61.85
N ASP A 404 -1.59 34.78 -61.98
CA ASP A 404 -2.27 35.09 -63.25
C ASP A 404 -1.86 36.48 -63.78
N LYS A 405 -1.70 37.47 -62.89
CA LYS A 405 -1.22 38.82 -63.26
C LYS A 405 0.24 38.81 -63.71
N ILE A 406 1.09 38.03 -63.06
CA ILE A 406 2.50 37.87 -63.43
C ILE A 406 2.59 37.20 -64.80
N GLU A 407 1.82 36.13 -65.04
CA GLU A 407 1.77 35.43 -66.32
C GLU A 407 1.32 36.36 -67.45
N TYR A 408 0.26 37.14 -67.22
CA TYR A 408 -0.19 38.15 -68.18
C TYR A 408 0.89 39.19 -68.48
N LYS A 409 1.55 39.74 -67.46
CA LYS A 409 2.64 40.71 -67.64
C LYS A 409 3.82 40.11 -68.40
N ASN A 410 4.17 38.86 -68.12
CA ASN A 410 5.23 38.13 -68.83
C ASN A 410 4.87 37.93 -70.31
N SER A 411 3.63 37.57 -70.62
CA SER A 411 3.14 37.46 -72.01
C SER A 411 3.22 38.78 -72.76
N VAL A 412 2.84 39.89 -72.12
CA VAL A 412 3.00 41.24 -72.68
C VAL A 412 4.47 41.56 -72.91
N LEU A 413 5.34 41.26 -71.95
CA LEU A 413 6.79 41.46 -72.07
C LEU A 413 7.40 40.64 -73.21
N ASP A 414 6.99 39.39 -73.40
CA ASP A 414 7.47 38.55 -74.49
C ASP A 414 6.98 39.03 -75.85
N SER A 415 5.74 39.51 -75.94
CA SER A 415 5.23 40.18 -77.14
C SER A 415 6.07 41.41 -77.47
N PHE A 416 6.38 42.23 -76.46
CA PHE A 416 7.25 43.39 -76.60
C PHE A 416 8.64 43.01 -77.13
N LYS A 417 9.31 42.04 -76.49
CA LYS A 417 10.63 41.53 -76.93
C LYS A 417 10.62 41.08 -78.39
N LYS A 418 9.58 40.35 -78.83
CA LYS A 418 9.46 39.89 -80.22
C LYS A 418 9.36 41.04 -81.20
N LYS A 419 8.51 42.03 -80.93
CA LYS A 419 8.39 43.22 -81.79
C LYS A 419 9.70 43.98 -81.88
N LEU A 420 10.38 44.11 -80.75
CA LEU A 420 11.65 44.81 -80.68
C LEU A 420 12.76 44.07 -81.44
N ALA A 421 12.82 42.74 -81.36
CA ALA A 421 13.75 41.94 -82.14
C ALA A 421 13.53 42.12 -83.65
N VAL A 422 12.27 42.06 -84.12
CA VAL A 422 11.91 42.30 -85.54
C VAL A 422 12.29 43.71 -85.98
N PHE A 423 12.07 44.72 -85.14
CA PHE A 423 12.50 46.08 -85.41
C PHE A 423 14.03 46.18 -85.51
N THR A 424 14.75 45.59 -84.54
CA THR A 424 16.21 45.59 -84.48
C THR A 424 16.82 44.90 -85.70
N GLU A 425 16.29 43.75 -86.12
CA GLU A 425 16.69 43.06 -87.36
C GLU A 425 16.48 43.93 -88.60
N SER A 426 15.33 44.61 -88.70
CA SER A 426 15.02 45.50 -89.83
C SER A 426 15.95 46.72 -89.86
N MET A 427 16.26 47.27 -88.68
CA MET A 427 17.23 48.35 -88.52
C MET A 427 18.64 47.92 -88.91
N PHE A 428 19.11 46.76 -88.45
CA PHE A 428 20.41 46.22 -88.84
C PHE A 428 20.48 45.93 -90.33
N ALA A 429 19.42 45.39 -90.92
CA ALA A 429 19.35 45.19 -92.37
C ALA A 429 19.47 46.51 -93.12
N TYR A 430 18.77 47.56 -92.67
CA TYR A 430 18.90 48.90 -93.24
C TYR A 430 20.33 49.44 -93.12
N VAL A 431 20.90 49.44 -91.91
CA VAL A 431 22.29 49.89 -91.67
C VAL A 431 23.29 49.07 -92.50
N LYS A 432 23.08 47.77 -92.69
CA LYS A 432 23.94 46.95 -93.56
C LYS A 432 23.81 47.36 -95.03
N THR A 433 22.59 47.52 -95.55
CA THR A 433 22.37 47.97 -96.94
C THR A 433 22.96 49.35 -97.22
N PHE A 434 23.06 50.19 -96.18
CA PHE A 434 23.73 51.48 -96.22
C PHE A 434 25.19 51.38 -96.70
N PHE A 435 25.92 50.34 -96.26
CA PHE A 435 27.34 50.14 -96.60
C PHE A 435 27.57 49.30 -97.86
N GLU A 436 26.57 48.52 -98.30
CA GLU A 436 26.78 47.44 -99.29
C GLU A 436 26.01 47.60 -100.61
N SER A 437 25.14 48.60 -100.76
CA SER A 437 24.19 48.66 -101.90
C SER A 437 23.90 50.06 -102.45
N ASP A 438 23.23 50.09 -103.62
CA ASP A 438 22.78 51.30 -104.33
C ASP A 438 21.62 52.03 -103.62
N GLU A 439 21.40 53.29 -104.03
CA GLU A 439 20.49 54.23 -103.36
C GLU A 439 19.03 53.76 -103.33
N ILE A 440 18.61 52.95 -104.32
CA ILE A 440 17.25 52.41 -104.42
C ILE A 440 17.01 51.36 -103.31
N LYS A 441 17.95 50.42 -103.12
CA LYS A 441 17.84 49.38 -102.08
C LYS A 441 17.87 49.94 -100.67
N GLN A 442 18.65 51.01 -100.45
CA GLN A 442 18.67 51.72 -99.17
C GLN A 442 17.29 52.34 -98.84
N SER A 443 16.64 52.94 -99.84
CA SER A 443 15.30 53.52 -99.66
C SER A 443 14.26 52.46 -99.29
N GLU A 444 14.29 51.28 -99.90
CA GLU A 444 13.34 50.19 -99.59
C GLU A 444 13.55 49.64 -98.17
N ALA A 445 14.79 49.41 -97.77
CA ALA A 445 15.12 48.93 -96.42
C ALA A 445 14.77 49.98 -95.34
N ARG A 446 14.92 51.28 -95.65
CA ARG A 446 14.50 52.37 -94.78
C ARG A 446 12.98 52.39 -94.56
N VAL A 447 12.21 52.25 -95.63
CA VAL A 447 10.74 52.21 -95.56
C VAL A 447 10.27 51.02 -94.72
N GLU A 448 10.94 49.86 -94.84
CA GLU A 448 10.58 48.70 -94.01
C GLU A 448 10.93 48.93 -92.52
N ALA A 449 12.12 49.46 -92.22
CA ALA A 449 12.49 49.80 -90.84
C ALA A 449 11.56 50.86 -90.24
N SER A 450 11.16 51.86 -91.02
CA SER A 450 10.19 52.90 -90.69
C SER A 450 8.80 52.31 -90.41
N LYS A 451 8.31 51.40 -91.26
CA LYS A 451 7.06 50.67 -91.02
C LYS A 451 7.10 49.88 -89.71
N LYS A 452 8.20 49.20 -89.40
CA LYS A 452 8.34 48.46 -88.13
C LYS A 452 8.39 49.39 -86.93
N TYR A 453 9.13 50.50 -87.01
CA TYR A 453 9.16 51.52 -85.95
C TYR A 453 7.76 52.06 -85.67
N HIS A 454 6.99 52.36 -86.71
CA HIS A 454 5.63 52.89 -86.55
C HIS A 454 4.59 51.84 -86.14
N SER A 455 4.89 50.54 -86.31
CA SER A 455 4.09 49.43 -85.78
C SER A 455 4.27 49.20 -84.27
N LEU A 456 5.20 49.92 -83.64
CA LEU A 456 5.36 49.99 -82.19
C LEU A 456 4.24 50.89 -81.63
N ASN A 457 3.50 50.35 -80.67
CA ASN A 457 2.21 50.88 -80.24
C ASN A 457 2.28 51.66 -78.94
N ASN A 458 3.29 51.45 -78.09
CA ASN A 458 3.39 52.12 -76.79
C ASN A 458 4.64 53.02 -76.68
N THR A 459 4.58 54.00 -75.77
CA THR A 459 5.65 55.01 -75.57
C THR A 459 7.00 54.39 -75.20
N TYR A 460 7.02 53.29 -74.44
CA TYR A 460 8.25 52.60 -74.05
C TYR A 460 8.89 51.83 -75.22
N GLU A 461 8.06 51.18 -76.04
CA GLU A 461 8.49 50.51 -77.27
C GLU A 461 9.24 51.48 -78.18
N LYS A 462 8.67 52.68 -78.35
CA LYS A 462 9.27 53.73 -79.17
C LYS A 462 10.52 54.35 -78.54
N LEU A 463 10.52 54.59 -77.22
CA LEU A 463 11.71 55.10 -76.53
C LEU A 463 12.91 54.16 -76.70
N PHE A 464 12.73 52.86 -76.54
CA PHE A 464 13.82 51.90 -76.73
C PHE A 464 14.25 51.80 -78.20
N ALA A 465 13.29 51.82 -79.12
CA ALA A 465 13.60 51.89 -80.55
C ALA A 465 14.35 53.18 -80.92
N ASP A 466 14.02 54.30 -80.26
CA ASP A 466 14.69 55.58 -80.42
C ASP A 466 16.15 55.52 -79.96
N GLU A 467 16.41 54.88 -78.81
CA GLU A 467 17.77 54.64 -78.32
C GLU A 467 18.59 53.81 -79.31
N ILE A 468 18.03 52.72 -79.85
CA ILE A 468 18.71 51.90 -80.89
C ILE A 468 19.04 52.76 -82.12
N ILE A 469 18.10 53.60 -82.57
CA ILE A 469 18.32 54.47 -83.73
C ILE A 469 19.43 55.48 -83.44
N GLU A 470 19.43 56.10 -82.26
CA GLU A 470 20.47 57.08 -81.90
C GLU A 470 21.85 56.43 -81.76
N GLU A 471 21.97 55.29 -81.08
CA GLU A 471 23.23 54.56 -80.92
C GLU A 471 23.81 54.12 -82.29
N ALA A 472 22.94 53.66 -83.20
CA ALA A 472 23.36 53.34 -84.56
C ALA A 472 23.75 54.60 -85.37
N ALA A 473 23.10 55.75 -85.13
CA ALA A 473 23.39 57.01 -85.81
C ALA A 473 24.73 57.62 -85.40
N GLU A 474 25.16 57.44 -84.13
CA GLU A 474 26.44 57.94 -83.62
C GLU A 474 27.66 57.38 -84.38
N ASN A 475 27.49 56.23 -85.02
CA ASN A 475 28.56 55.57 -85.79
C ASN A 475 28.54 55.93 -87.29
N LEU A 476 27.71 56.89 -87.71
CA LEU A 476 27.57 57.35 -89.09
C LEU A 476 28.02 58.82 -89.24
N ASN A 477 28.29 59.26 -90.47
CA ASN A 477 28.51 60.68 -90.75
C ASN A 477 27.19 61.48 -90.68
N ASP A 478 27.28 62.80 -90.58
CA ASP A 478 26.11 63.68 -90.32
C ASP A 478 24.96 63.47 -91.31
N GLU A 479 25.25 63.39 -92.62
CA GLU A 479 24.24 63.19 -93.65
C GLU A 479 23.51 61.84 -93.49
N ASN A 480 24.24 60.79 -93.12
CA ASN A 480 23.72 59.44 -93.01
C ASN A 480 23.03 59.18 -91.67
N ALA A 481 23.51 59.80 -90.60
CA ALA A 481 22.84 59.85 -89.31
C ALA A 481 21.46 60.52 -89.42
N GLU A 482 21.34 61.61 -90.19
CA GLU A 482 20.04 62.25 -90.47
C GLU A 482 19.11 61.32 -91.25
N LYS A 483 19.62 60.62 -92.28
CA LYS A 483 18.83 59.63 -93.03
C LYS A 483 18.32 58.49 -92.15
N LEU A 484 19.13 58.03 -91.18
CA LEU A 484 18.75 57.00 -90.20
C LEU A 484 17.71 57.51 -89.20
N ARG A 485 17.92 58.70 -88.62
CA ARG A 485 16.96 59.34 -87.69
C ARG A 485 15.61 59.60 -88.33
N ALA A 486 15.59 59.83 -89.63
CA ALA A 486 14.36 60.07 -90.37
C ALA A 486 13.45 58.83 -90.52
N ILE A 487 13.87 57.65 -90.06
CA ILE A 487 12.99 56.49 -89.78
C ILE A 487 11.88 56.87 -88.79
N LYS A 488 12.15 57.80 -87.86
CA LYS A 488 11.18 58.28 -86.87
C LYS A 488 10.12 59.22 -87.46
N LEU A 489 10.38 59.78 -88.65
CA LEU A 489 9.65 60.94 -89.19
C LEU A 489 8.63 60.57 -90.29
N GLU A 490 8.56 59.30 -90.70
CA GLU A 490 7.73 58.91 -91.84
C GLU A 490 6.27 58.62 -91.45
N LYS A 491 5.39 59.60 -91.69
CA LYS A 491 3.97 59.32 -91.93
C LYS A 491 3.83 58.78 -93.36
N LEU A 492 3.70 57.47 -93.47
CA LEU A 492 3.30 56.80 -94.70
C LEU A 492 1.97 57.41 -95.19
N LYS A 493 1.95 57.92 -96.42
CA LYS A 493 0.72 58.12 -97.19
C LYS A 493 0.30 56.80 -97.82
#